data_AF-A0A0F7UEL1-F1
#
_entry.id   AF-A0A0F7UEL1-F1
#
_cell.length_a   1.000
_cell.length_b   1.000
_cell.length_c   1.000
_cell.angle_alpha   90.00
_cell.angle_beta   90.00
_cell.angle_gamma   90.00
#
_symmetry.space_group_name_H-M   'P 1'
#
loop_
_entity.id
_entity.type
_entity.pdbx_description
1 polymer ?
#
loop_
_entity_poly.entity_id
_entity_poly.type
_entity_poly.pdbx_seq_one_letter_code
_entity_poly.pdbx_strand_id
1 'polypeptide(L)'
;MEDVTGVRDQDDSGSAVASGVAGPEDQHQKLTRRRRCSDTPASSLSPSSPSPSASRSDEAVAAREGGELRSVVGTVRFLASLPARAFQQTVHLLQAVVQWISRLIDLASLFLFTPPAQPLEVIYERQFGRKHPAFFPGAAQEAFDTARQTDRLLAVYLHSQQNAAADRFCRETLTDDLVIDLLDNTCVFYATDASVSSSEGARLARAFFPSASSRLPAFLLLLPQAASAPSPGASTFSSLTAPPASRHRVLLASLRAETFPDTAGLIAVLLHGQEKAEEVREAKRQQMREREENRLLREEQEREFAEVMRLESIKREEQETRRRKEEARRDRETQRKEAAAARRQERRAHAERLREQEENAPVASGIDQRTAICLRLPSGARVSRHFSSQASLEELYLWADCLAECTQNEELDIPLRFHLVVPPKRTLTRGAATLLEAGLHPNSAVLLVPSDDEED
;
A
#
# COMPACT_ATOMS: atom_id res chain seq x y z
N MET A 1 26.97 -4.81 59.48
CA MET A 1 27.44 -6.13 59.06
C MET A 1 27.39 -6.10 57.55
N GLU A 2 28.53 -5.81 56.90
CA GLU A 2 28.79 -5.89 55.44
C GLU A 2 27.74 -5.16 54.56
N ASP A 3 27.89 -3.89 54.13
CA ASP A 3 29.06 -3.00 53.89
C ASP A 3 29.86 -3.31 52.59
N VAL A 4 30.55 -2.30 52.03
CA VAL A 4 31.24 -2.23 50.72
C VAL A 4 30.24 -2.12 49.54
N THR A 5 30.02 -1.02 48.80
CA THR A 5 30.81 0.15 48.32
C THR A 5 31.79 -0.13 47.16
N GLY A 6 31.75 0.69 46.09
CA GLY A 6 32.64 0.50 44.93
C GLY A 6 32.23 1.27 43.67
N VAL A 7 32.70 2.51 43.52
CA VAL A 7 32.64 3.29 42.26
C VAL A 7 34.06 3.65 41.85
N ARG A 8 34.43 3.35 40.60
CA ARG A 8 35.35 4.18 39.80
C ARG A 8 35.51 3.72 38.35
N ASP A 9 35.67 4.71 37.48
CA ASP A 9 36.23 4.63 36.14
C ASP A 9 37.77 4.44 36.22
N GLN A 10 38.38 3.84 35.20
CA GLN A 10 39.22 4.58 34.23
C GLN A 10 39.74 3.71 33.08
N ASP A 11 40.10 4.38 31.98
CA ASP A 11 40.77 3.80 30.81
C ASP A 11 42.21 3.35 31.13
N ASP A 12 42.70 2.32 30.44
CA ASP A 12 43.99 2.44 29.75
C ASP A 12 44.08 1.47 28.55
N SER A 13 45.11 1.70 27.75
CA SER A 13 45.46 1.14 26.45
C SER A 13 46.24 -0.19 26.51
N GLY A 14 46.17 -0.96 25.43
CA GLY A 14 46.95 -2.20 25.26
C GLY A 14 47.29 -2.45 23.79
N SER A 15 48.56 -2.73 23.48
CA SER A 15 49.10 -2.72 22.12
C SER A 15 49.83 -4.02 21.75
N ALA A 16 49.43 -4.63 20.62
CA ALA A 16 50.21 -5.59 19.82
C ALA A 16 49.64 -5.55 18.38
N VAL A 17 50.33 -5.31 17.25
CA VAL A 17 51.72 -5.42 16.74
C VAL A 17 51.82 -6.45 15.59
N ALA A 18 51.75 -5.89 14.37
CA ALA A 18 52.47 -6.25 13.13
C ALA A 18 52.09 -7.46 12.23
N SER A 19 52.16 -7.15 10.91
CA SER A 19 52.40 -8.03 9.73
C SER A 19 51.30 -9.00 9.26
N GLY A 20 50.94 -9.07 7.97
CA GLY A 20 51.31 -8.18 6.85
C GLY A 20 51.00 -8.73 5.45
N VAL A 21 51.07 -7.85 4.43
CA VAL A 21 51.22 -8.11 2.97
C VAL A 21 50.14 -8.96 2.27
N ALA A 22 49.27 -8.29 1.48
CA ALA A 22 49.00 -8.56 0.05
C ALA A 22 47.89 -7.63 -0.48
N GLY A 23 47.96 -7.21 -1.74
CA GLY A 23 46.89 -6.44 -2.40
C GLY A 23 46.58 -6.99 -3.79
N PRO A 24 45.38 -6.77 -4.34
CA PRO A 24 45.02 -7.22 -5.69
C PRO A 24 45.30 -6.13 -6.75
N GLU A 25 46.14 -6.46 -7.74
CA GLU A 25 46.00 -5.87 -9.07
C GLU A 25 44.96 -6.67 -9.85
N ASP A 26 44.08 -6.00 -10.60
CA ASP A 26 43.18 -6.67 -11.55
C ASP A 26 43.16 -5.92 -12.89
N GLN A 27 43.65 -6.59 -13.94
CA GLN A 27 43.73 -6.06 -15.29
C GLN A 27 42.83 -6.86 -16.24
N HIS A 28 41.70 -6.28 -16.64
CA HIS A 28 40.92 -6.81 -17.77
C HIS A 28 40.94 -5.88 -18.98
N GLN A 29 41.36 -6.43 -20.12
CA GLN A 29 41.72 -5.68 -21.32
C GLN A 29 40.51 -5.28 -22.19
N LYS A 30 40.70 -4.19 -22.94
CA LYS A 30 39.76 -3.67 -23.95
C LYS A 30 39.78 -4.55 -25.20
N LEU A 31 38.61 -4.77 -25.81
CA LEU A 31 38.50 -5.46 -27.11
C LEU A 31 37.88 -4.53 -28.16
N THR A 32 38.73 -3.88 -28.96
CA THR A 32 38.34 -2.85 -29.94
C THR A 32 38.22 -3.40 -31.38
N ARG A 33 36.98 -3.40 -31.87
CA ARG A 33 36.55 -3.71 -33.25
C ARG A 33 37.30 -2.92 -34.34
N ARG A 34 37.93 -3.60 -35.32
CA ARG A 34 38.19 -3.06 -36.69
C ARG A 34 38.39 -4.16 -37.75
N ARG A 35 38.24 -3.77 -39.03
CA ARG A 35 38.40 -4.61 -40.25
C ARG A 35 39.70 -4.27 -40.98
N ARG A 36 40.31 -5.23 -41.70
CA ARG A 36 40.56 -5.19 -43.18
C ARG A 36 40.97 -6.60 -43.68
N CYS A 37 41.42 -6.74 -44.93
CA CYS A 37 41.40 -7.96 -45.75
C CYS A 37 42.82 -8.47 -46.11
N SER A 38 42.83 -9.62 -46.82
CA SER A 38 43.93 -10.22 -47.62
C SER A 38 45.11 -10.80 -46.81
N ASP A 39 45.83 -11.86 -47.23
CA ASP A 39 45.95 -12.52 -48.56
C ASP A 39 45.97 -14.07 -48.50
N THR A 40 45.95 -14.70 -49.69
CA THR A 40 46.19 -16.15 -49.98
C THR A 40 47.71 -16.47 -50.06
N PRO A 41 48.23 -17.74 -50.17
CA PRO A 41 47.58 -18.91 -50.80
C PRO A 41 47.92 -20.35 -50.33
N ALA A 42 47.30 -21.30 -51.05
CA ALA A 42 47.83 -22.60 -51.53
C ALA A 42 47.52 -23.93 -50.79
N SER A 43 47.19 -24.93 -51.63
CA SER A 43 47.22 -26.39 -51.43
C SER A 43 46.16 -27.05 -50.52
N SER A 44 45.59 -28.24 -50.86
CA SER A 44 45.52 -28.97 -52.14
C SER A 44 44.50 -30.14 -52.06
N LEU A 45 44.25 -30.81 -53.20
CA LEU A 45 43.63 -32.15 -53.38
C LEU A 45 42.10 -32.29 -53.25
N SER A 46 41.48 -32.73 -54.36
CA SER A 46 40.18 -33.41 -54.46
C SER A 46 40.19 -34.33 -55.70
N PRO A 47 39.65 -35.57 -55.66
CA PRO A 47 39.61 -36.46 -56.82
C PRO A 47 38.30 -36.37 -57.63
N SER A 48 38.47 -36.34 -58.97
CA SER A 48 37.71 -36.98 -60.06
C SER A 48 36.34 -37.63 -59.79
N SER A 49 35.36 -37.61 -60.72
CA SER A 49 35.48 -38.17 -62.08
C SER A 49 34.29 -37.75 -63.00
N PRO A 50 33.92 -38.41 -64.14
CA PRO A 50 34.19 -37.83 -65.46
C PRO A 50 32.95 -37.64 -66.37
N SER A 51 33.18 -37.04 -67.56
CA SER A 51 32.22 -36.94 -68.67
C SER A 51 32.67 -37.74 -69.90
N PRO A 52 31.73 -38.12 -70.77
CA PRO A 52 31.88 -37.92 -72.23
C PRO A 52 30.54 -37.57 -72.90
N SER A 53 30.42 -37.24 -74.19
CA SER A 53 31.25 -36.48 -75.16
C SER A 53 30.35 -36.26 -76.40
N ALA A 54 30.65 -35.30 -77.29
CA ALA A 54 29.72 -34.88 -78.35
C ALA A 54 30.11 -35.33 -79.78
N SER A 55 29.14 -35.31 -80.70
CA SER A 55 29.36 -35.32 -82.15
C SER A 55 28.44 -34.30 -82.87
N ARG A 56 28.95 -33.73 -83.96
CA ARG A 56 28.19 -32.96 -84.97
C ARG A 56 27.82 -33.92 -86.13
N SER A 57 27.10 -33.57 -87.21
CA SER A 57 26.53 -32.31 -87.74
C SER A 57 25.16 -32.60 -88.42
N ASP A 58 24.55 -31.91 -89.40
CA ASP A 58 24.90 -30.75 -90.25
C ASP A 58 23.64 -30.08 -90.87
N GLU A 59 23.86 -29.15 -91.82
CA GLU A 59 22.93 -28.64 -92.87
C GLU A 59 21.58 -28.00 -92.49
N ALA A 60 21.44 -26.70 -92.82
CA ALA A 60 20.63 -26.22 -93.96
C ALA A 60 20.18 -24.74 -93.77
N VAL A 61 20.34 -23.91 -94.82
CA VAL A 61 19.89 -22.50 -94.85
C VAL A 61 19.10 -22.24 -96.13
N ALA A 62 17.82 -21.86 -96.05
CA ALA A 62 17.05 -21.24 -97.15
C ALA A 62 15.69 -20.64 -96.71
N ALA A 63 15.12 -19.83 -97.61
CA ALA A 63 13.68 -19.58 -97.79
C ALA A 63 12.88 -18.94 -96.62
N ARG A 64 12.98 -17.61 -96.52
CA ARG A 64 12.04 -16.77 -95.76
C ARG A 64 11.01 -16.14 -96.71
N GLU A 65 9.87 -16.79 -96.96
CA GLU A 65 8.71 -16.19 -97.63
C GLU A 65 7.42 -17.00 -97.39
N GLY A 66 6.23 -16.39 -97.57
CA GLY A 66 4.92 -17.06 -97.42
C GLY A 66 4.22 -16.95 -96.06
N GLY A 67 4.40 -15.84 -95.33
CA GLY A 67 3.93 -15.70 -93.94
C GLY A 67 2.41 -15.64 -93.72
N GLU A 68 1.64 -14.97 -94.59
CA GLU A 68 0.30 -14.49 -94.21
C GLU A 68 -0.83 -15.52 -94.34
N LEU A 69 -0.79 -16.41 -95.35
CA LEU A 69 -1.87 -17.38 -95.59
C LEU A 69 -1.85 -18.59 -94.63
N ARG A 70 -0.76 -18.84 -93.90
CA ARG A 70 -0.73 -19.88 -92.84
C ARG A 70 -1.46 -19.48 -91.56
N SER A 71 -1.62 -18.18 -91.29
CA SER A 71 -2.21 -17.67 -90.05
C SER A 71 -3.67 -18.11 -89.86
N VAL A 72 -4.52 -17.89 -90.88
CA VAL A 72 -5.97 -18.14 -90.82
C VAL A 72 -6.30 -19.64 -90.68
N VAL A 73 -5.54 -20.51 -91.33
CA VAL A 73 -5.73 -21.97 -91.21
C VAL A 73 -5.32 -22.47 -89.81
N GLY A 74 -4.36 -21.79 -89.17
CA GLY A 74 -3.99 -22.03 -87.78
C GLY A 74 -5.08 -21.63 -86.79
N THR A 75 -5.65 -20.42 -86.93
CA THR A 75 -6.71 -19.93 -86.02
C THR A 75 -7.99 -20.75 -86.12
N VAL A 76 -8.42 -21.17 -87.33
CA VAL A 76 -9.60 -22.03 -87.49
C VAL A 76 -9.40 -23.41 -86.84
N ARG A 77 -8.22 -24.05 -86.98
CA ARG A 77 -7.92 -25.31 -86.28
C ARG A 77 -7.80 -25.12 -84.75
N PHE A 78 -7.32 -23.97 -84.30
CA PHE A 78 -7.28 -23.64 -82.87
C PHE A 78 -8.69 -23.53 -82.30
N LEU A 79 -9.56 -22.72 -82.92
CA LEU A 79 -10.97 -22.56 -82.52
C LEU A 79 -11.75 -23.88 -82.52
N ALA A 80 -11.59 -24.70 -83.57
CA ALA A 80 -12.25 -26.00 -83.68
C ALA A 80 -11.81 -27.03 -82.61
N SER A 81 -10.62 -26.87 -82.01
CA SER A 81 -10.11 -27.74 -80.95
C SER A 81 -10.36 -27.23 -79.53
N LEU A 82 -10.89 -26.00 -79.36
CA LEU A 82 -11.28 -25.46 -78.04
C LEU A 82 -12.30 -26.32 -77.28
N PRO A 83 -13.43 -26.79 -77.85
CA PRO A 83 -14.41 -27.58 -77.08
C PRO A 83 -13.83 -28.92 -76.61
N ALA A 84 -12.99 -29.58 -77.42
CA ALA A 84 -12.31 -30.81 -77.03
C ALA A 84 -11.30 -30.58 -75.89
N ARG A 85 -10.54 -29.47 -75.94
CA ARG A 85 -9.59 -29.09 -74.88
C ARG A 85 -10.30 -28.68 -73.59
N ALA A 86 -11.39 -27.92 -73.69
CA ALA A 86 -12.23 -27.57 -72.55
C ALA A 86 -12.80 -28.83 -71.87
N PHE A 87 -13.30 -29.79 -72.65
CA PHE A 87 -13.77 -31.08 -72.12
C PHE A 87 -12.65 -31.89 -71.45
N GLN A 88 -11.46 -31.97 -72.05
CA GLN A 88 -10.30 -32.62 -71.43
C GLN A 88 -9.89 -31.93 -70.11
N GLN A 89 -9.96 -30.59 -70.06
CA GLN A 89 -9.71 -29.83 -68.83
C GLN A 89 -10.79 -30.07 -67.76
N THR A 90 -12.08 -30.14 -68.11
CA THR A 90 -13.13 -30.46 -67.12
C THR A 90 -13.01 -31.88 -66.59
N VAL A 91 -12.64 -32.86 -67.42
CA VAL A 91 -12.36 -34.24 -66.97
C VAL A 91 -11.13 -34.28 -66.04
N HIS A 92 -10.04 -33.57 -66.36
CA HIS A 92 -8.86 -33.52 -65.50
C HIS A 92 -9.13 -32.78 -64.18
N LEU A 93 -9.96 -31.74 -64.18
CA LEU A 93 -10.42 -31.07 -62.96
C LEU A 93 -11.31 -32.00 -62.12
N LEU A 94 -12.25 -32.73 -62.74
CA LEU A 94 -13.08 -33.71 -62.05
C LEU A 94 -12.23 -34.83 -61.42
N GLN A 95 -11.25 -35.34 -62.15
CA GLN A 95 -10.31 -36.37 -61.65
C GLN A 95 -9.46 -35.84 -60.48
N ALA A 96 -9.00 -34.59 -60.54
CA ALA A 96 -8.28 -33.95 -59.43
C ALA A 96 -9.19 -33.75 -58.19
N VAL A 97 -10.46 -33.38 -58.39
CA VAL A 97 -11.46 -33.28 -57.31
C VAL A 97 -11.74 -34.66 -56.69
N VAL A 98 -11.90 -35.72 -57.50
CA VAL A 98 -12.08 -37.09 -57.00
C VAL A 98 -10.86 -37.57 -56.21
N GLN A 99 -9.63 -37.28 -56.68
CA GLN A 99 -8.41 -37.59 -55.94
C GLN A 99 -8.27 -36.78 -54.65
N TRP A 100 -8.71 -35.53 -54.63
CA TRP A 100 -8.73 -34.71 -53.41
C TRP A 100 -9.75 -35.25 -52.40
N ILE A 101 -10.95 -35.62 -52.85
CA ILE A 101 -11.99 -36.25 -52.03
C ILE A 101 -11.51 -37.62 -51.50
N SER A 102 -10.85 -38.45 -52.30
CA SER A 102 -10.33 -39.74 -51.82
C SER A 102 -9.26 -39.54 -50.74
N ARG A 103 -8.34 -38.58 -50.92
CA ARG A 103 -7.35 -38.22 -49.89
C ARG A 103 -7.99 -37.62 -48.63
N LEU A 104 -9.10 -36.91 -48.75
CA LEU A 104 -9.88 -36.40 -47.63
C LEU A 104 -10.58 -37.55 -46.87
N ILE A 105 -11.07 -38.57 -47.58
CA ILE A 105 -11.65 -39.79 -47.01
C ILE A 105 -10.57 -40.66 -46.34
N ASP A 106 -9.39 -40.80 -46.95
CA ASP A 106 -8.22 -41.46 -46.35
C ASP A 106 -7.88 -40.80 -45.00
N LEU A 107 -7.74 -39.46 -44.99
CA LEU A 107 -7.53 -38.67 -43.77
C LEU A 107 -8.66 -38.83 -42.75
N ALA A 108 -9.92 -38.77 -43.16
CA ALA A 108 -11.05 -38.96 -42.27
C ALA A 108 -11.06 -40.37 -41.66
N SER A 109 -10.72 -41.42 -42.44
CA SER A 109 -10.64 -42.79 -41.93
C SER A 109 -9.55 -42.97 -40.87
N LEU A 110 -8.41 -42.29 -41.02
CA LEU A 110 -7.35 -42.26 -40.00
C LEU A 110 -7.84 -41.62 -38.70
N PHE A 111 -8.70 -40.60 -38.77
CA PHE A 111 -9.29 -39.95 -37.59
C PHE A 111 -10.51 -40.69 -37.00
N LEU A 112 -11.23 -41.48 -37.80
CA LEU A 112 -12.44 -42.21 -37.37
C LEU A 112 -12.16 -43.63 -36.85
N PHE A 113 -11.06 -44.26 -37.30
CA PHE A 113 -10.68 -45.63 -36.91
C PHE A 113 -9.43 -45.72 -36.03
N THR A 114 -8.87 -44.59 -35.59
CA THR A 114 -7.89 -44.58 -34.51
C THR A 114 -8.63 -44.80 -33.17
N PRO A 115 -8.40 -45.91 -32.46
CA PRO A 115 -9.01 -46.09 -31.14
C PRO A 115 -8.50 -45.00 -30.19
N PRO A 116 -9.34 -44.47 -29.28
CA PRO A 116 -8.88 -43.52 -28.29
C PRO A 116 -7.75 -44.14 -27.46
N ALA A 117 -6.71 -43.35 -27.21
CA ALA A 117 -5.55 -43.79 -26.44
C ALA A 117 -6.03 -44.28 -25.06
N GLN A 118 -5.80 -45.56 -24.76
CA GLN A 118 -6.26 -46.15 -23.51
C GLN A 118 -5.46 -45.57 -22.34
N PRO A 119 -6.09 -45.22 -21.20
CA PRO A 119 -5.38 -44.74 -20.03
C PRO A 119 -4.27 -45.70 -19.61
N LEU A 120 -3.12 -45.18 -19.16
CA LEU A 120 -1.98 -46.03 -18.80
C LEU A 120 -2.35 -47.06 -17.73
N GLU A 121 -3.19 -46.68 -16.76
CA GLU A 121 -3.76 -47.58 -15.74
C GLU A 121 -4.38 -48.86 -16.35
N VAL A 122 -5.19 -48.73 -17.40
CA VAL A 122 -5.84 -49.87 -18.08
C VAL A 122 -4.84 -50.77 -18.82
N ILE A 123 -3.70 -50.20 -19.25
CA ILE A 123 -2.59 -50.94 -19.86
C ILE A 123 -1.76 -51.63 -18.75
N TYR A 124 -1.54 -50.92 -17.65
CA TYR A 124 -0.79 -51.37 -16.47
C TYR A 124 -1.49 -52.54 -15.76
N GLU A 125 -2.80 -52.43 -15.46
CA GLU A 125 -3.59 -53.50 -14.83
C GLU A 125 -3.45 -54.83 -15.59
N ARG A 126 -3.44 -54.77 -16.93
CA ARG A 126 -3.36 -55.95 -17.81
C ARG A 126 -1.97 -56.59 -17.85
N GLN A 127 -0.92 -55.83 -17.55
CA GLN A 127 0.48 -56.29 -17.61
C GLN A 127 1.02 -56.69 -16.23
N PHE A 128 0.66 -55.94 -15.19
CA PHE A 128 1.24 -56.03 -13.85
C PHE A 128 0.22 -56.41 -12.76
N GLY A 129 -1.08 -56.25 -13.03
CA GLY A 129 -2.17 -56.52 -12.08
C GLY A 129 -2.66 -55.26 -11.36
N ARG A 130 -3.70 -55.42 -10.53
CA ARG A 130 -4.43 -54.32 -9.85
C ARG A 130 -3.82 -53.84 -8.53
N LYS A 131 -2.64 -54.32 -8.15
CA LYS A 131 -1.97 -53.89 -6.92
C LYS A 131 -0.95 -52.81 -7.27
N HIS A 132 -1.36 -51.56 -7.18
CA HIS A 132 -0.56 -50.38 -7.46
C HIS A 132 -1.13 -49.16 -6.70
N PRO A 133 -0.38 -48.05 -6.59
CA PRO A 133 -0.89 -46.80 -6.05
C PRO A 133 -1.94 -46.18 -6.98
N ALA A 134 -2.75 -45.26 -6.46
CA ALA A 134 -3.79 -44.59 -7.21
C ALA A 134 -3.22 -43.68 -8.30
N PHE A 135 -3.38 -44.07 -9.57
CA PHE A 135 -2.96 -43.24 -10.70
C PHE A 135 -3.89 -42.02 -10.85
N PHE A 136 -3.30 -40.83 -11.03
CA PHE A 136 -4.06 -39.60 -11.27
C PHE A 136 -4.76 -39.63 -12.66
N PRO A 137 -6.10 -39.54 -12.73
CA PRO A 137 -6.84 -39.58 -13.98
C PRO A 137 -6.90 -38.18 -14.64
N GLY A 138 -5.91 -37.86 -15.48
CA GLY A 138 -5.90 -36.61 -16.25
C GLY A 138 -4.59 -36.36 -17.01
N ALA A 139 -4.39 -35.13 -17.47
CA ALA A 139 -3.14 -34.67 -18.07
C ALA A 139 -2.09 -34.32 -16.99
N ALA A 140 -0.81 -34.27 -17.35
CA ALA A 140 0.25 -34.02 -16.37
C ALA A 140 0.15 -32.63 -15.72
N GLN A 141 -0.33 -31.63 -16.48
CA GLN A 141 -0.54 -30.28 -15.96
C GLN A 141 -1.64 -30.26 -14.88
N GLU A 142 -2.73 -31.00 -15.09
CA GLU A 142 -3.83 -31.13 -14.14
C GLU A 142 -3.32 -31.81 -12.85
N ALA A 143 -2.50 -32.86 -12.97
CA ALA A 143 -1.87 -33.50 -11.82
C ALA A 143 -0.99 -32.52 -11.01
N PHE A 144 -0.22 -31.66 -11.69
CA PHE A 144 0.62 -30.65 -11.04
C PHE A 144 -0.21 -29.58 -10.32
N ASP A 145 -1.26 -29.07 -10.98
CA ASP A 145 -2.12 -28.05 -10.40
C ASP A 145 -2.98 -28.63 -9.26
N THR A 146 -3.40 -29.91 -9.32
CA THR A 146 -4.02 -30.63 -8.19
C THR A 146 -3.05 -30.81 -7.03
N ALA A 147 -1.80 -31.25 -7.28
CA ALA A 147 -0.79 -31.40 -6.22
C ALA A 147 -0.51 -30.05 -5.52
N ARG A 148 -0.42 -28.96 -6.30
CA ARG A 148 -0.27 -27.59 -5.79
C ARG A 148 -1.48 -27.10 -4.99
N GLN A 149 -2.70 -27.44 -5.39
CA GLN A 149 -3.93 -27.07 -4.66
C GLN A 149 -4.11 -27.87 -3.36
N THR A 150 -3.75 -29.16 -3.38
CA THR A 150 -3.85 -30.07 -2.23
C THR A 150 -2.65 -30.00 -1.27
N ASP A 151 -1.64 -29.16 -1.58
CA ASP A 151 -0.41 -29.02 -0.81
C ASP A 151 0.38 -30.35 -0.69
N ARG A 152 0.24 -31.22 -1.69
CA ARG A 152 0.87 -32.55 -1.81
C ARG A 152 2.09 -32.53 -2.71
N LEU A 153 2.92 -33.57 -2.59
CA LEU A 153 3.99 -33.85 -3.56
C LEU A 153 3.39 -34.27 -4.92
N LEU A 154 4.13 -34.07 -6.00
CA LEU A 154 3.83 -34.67 -7.30
C LEU A 154 4.87 -35.75 -7.60
N ALA A 155 4.43 -36.99 -7.68
CA ALA A 155 5.24 -38.13 -8.13
C ALA A 155 4.94 -38.39 -9.61
N VAL A 156 5.97 -38.33 -10.47
CA VAL A 156 5.83 -38.58 -11.93
C VAL A 156 6.61 -39.83 -12.32
N TYR A 157 5.90 -40.87 -12.74
CA TYR A 157 6.50 -42.07 -13.34
C TYR A 157 6.45 -42.00 -14.88
N LEU A 158 7.63 -42.00 -15.49
CA LEU A 158 7.81 -42.06 -16.94
C LEU A 158 8.14 -43.52 -17.31
N HIS A 159 7.09 -44.26 -17.67
CA HIS A 159 7.21 -45.67 -18.05
C HIS A 159 7.91 -45.82 -19.40
N SER A 160 8.59 -46.95 -19.60
CA SER A 160 9.12 -47.37 -20.89
C SER A 160 8.79 -48.84 -21.11
N GLN A 161 8.01 -49.12 -22.14
CA GLN A 161 7.79 -50.49 -22.61
C GLN A 161 9.12 -51.18 -22.95
N GLN A 162 9.14 -52.51 -22.89
CA GLN A 162 10.27 -53.37 -23.28
C GLN A 162 11.57 -53.09 -22.48
N ASN A 163 11.46 -52.68 -21.22
CA ASN A 163 12.59 -52.39 -20.35
C ASN A 163 12.48 -53.19 -19.04
N ALA A 164 13.44 -54.10 -18.81
CA ALA A 164 13.43 -54.99 -17.65
C ALA A 164 13.46 -54.24 -16.29
N ALA A 165 14.06 -53.05 -16.22
CA ALA A 165 14.04 -52.23 -15.00
C ALA A 165 12.67 -51.58 -14.76
N ALA A 166 11.91 -51.29 -15.83
CA ALA A 166 10.53 -50.85 -15.71
C ALA A 166 9.63 -52.00 -15.23
N ASP A 167 9.73 -53.17 -15.88
CA ASP A 167 8.95 -54.35 -15.52
C ASP A 167 9.20 -54.79 -14.07
N ARG A 168 10.47 -54.77 -13.62
CA ARG A 168 10.86 -55.10 -12.25
C ARG A 168 10.23 -54.13 -11.25
N PHE A 169 10.37 -52.82 -11.47
CA PHE A 169 9.78 -51.79 -10.62
C PHE A 169 8.25 -51.90 -10.51
N CYS A 170 7.57 -52.20 -11.62
CA CYS A 170 6.12 -52.43 -11.63
C CYS A 170 5.68 -53.72 -10.89
N ARG A 171 6.56 -54.73 -10.76
CA ARG A 171 6.25 -56.04 -10.15
C ARG A 171 6.78 -56.24 -8.73
N GLU A 172 7.77 -55.46 -8.31
CA GLU A 172 8.43 -55.60 -7.00
C GLU A 172 8.31 -54.33 -6.13
N THR A 173 8.18 -53.14 -6.75
CA THR A 173 8.25 -51.86 -6.03
C THR A 173 6.92 -51.13 -5.98
N LEU A 174 6.19 -50.98 -7.09
CA LEU A 174 4.85 -50.37 -7.08
C LEU A 174 3.77 -51.28 -6.47
N THR A 175 4.07 -52.57 -6.30
CA THR A 175 3.22 -53.58 -5.65
C THR A 175 3.46 -53.69 -4.13
N ASP A 176 4.43 -52.98 -3.58
CA ASP A 176 4.74 -52.98 -2.14
C ASP A 176 3.74 -52.12 -1.36
N ASP A 177 3.23 -52.64 -0.24
CA ASP A 177 2.16 -51.98 0.52
C ASP A 177 2.61 -50.64 1.12
N LEU A 178 3.86 -50.52 1.57
CA LEU A 178 4.39 -49.27 2.13
C LEU A 178 4.66 -48.24 1.03
N VAL A 179 5.06 -48.66 -0.18
CA VAL A 179 5.14 -47.76 -1.35
C VAL A 179 3.77 -47.23 -1.75
N ILE A 180 2.75 -48.08 -1.76
CA ILE A 180 1.36 -47.69 -2.04
C ILE A 180 0.86 -46.69 -0.99
N ASP A 181 0.97 -47.02 0.30
CA ASP A 181 0.55 -46.15 1.40
C ASP A 181 1.27 -44.79 1.37
N LEU A 182 2.57 -44.76 1.10
CA LEU A 182 3.33 -43.50 1.00
C LEU A 182 2.88 -42.65 -0.20
N LEU A 183 2.69 -43.26 -1.37
CA LEU A 183 2.26 -42.51 -2.57
C LEU A 183 0.84 -41.97 -2.44
N ASP A 184 -0.12 -42.78 -2.01
CA ASP A 184 -1.54 -42.41 -1.98
C ASP A 184 -1.85 -41.37 -0.89
N ASN A 185 -1.08 -41.34 0.20
CA ASN A 185 -1.24 -40.36 1.28
C ASN A 185 -0.42 -39.06 1.06
N THR A 186 0.82 -39.14 0.57
CA THR A 186 1.71 -37.96 0.48
C THR A 186 1.71 -37.27 -0.89
N CYS A 187 1.41 -38.01 -1.96
CA CYS A 187 1.57 -37.55 -3.34
C CYS A 187 0.24 -37.39 -4.09
N VAL A 188 0.34 -36.77 -5.26
CA VAL A 188 -0.47 -37.07 -6.44
C VAL A 188 0.44 -37.89 -7.36
N PHE A 189 0.05 -39.13 -7.69
CA PHE A 189 0.87 -40.03 -8.49
C PHE A 189 0.42 -40.02 -9.96
N TYR A 190 1.19 -39.35 -10.82
CA TYR A 190 0.94 -39.30 -12.25
C TYR A 190 1.88 -40.24 -13.00
N ALA A 191 1.34 -41.15 -13.82
CA ALA A 191 2.11 -42.06 -14.64
C ALA A 191 1.78 -41.90 -16.12
N THR A 192 2.79 -41.95 -16.98
CA THR A 192 2.61 -41.81 -18.44
C THR A 192 3.67 -42.60 -19.20
N ASP A 193 3.29 -43.14 -20.36
CA ASP A 193 4.21 -43.85 -21.25
C ASP A 193 5.09 -42.85 -22.00
N ALA A 194 6.40 -43.03 -21.91
CA ALA A 194 7.41 -42.21 -22.56
C ALA A 194 8.14 -42.93 -23.72
N SER A 195 7.77 -44.18 -24.03
CA SER A 195 8.38 -44.99 -25.10
C SER A 195 8.18 -44.39 -26.50
N VAL A 196 6.98 -43.88 -26.79
CA VAL A 196 6.65 -43.26 -28.08
C VAL A 196 7.13 -41.80 -28.11
N SER A 197 7.99 -41.43 -29.06
CA SER A 197 8.61 -40.08 -29.13
C SER A 197 7.65 -38.88 -29.30
N SER A 198 6.36 -39.12 -29.57
CA SER A 198 5.29 -38.12 -29.65
C SER A 198 4.47 -37.99 -28.35
N SER A 199 4.58 -38.97 -27.44
CA SER A 199 3.81 -39.07 -26.19
C SER A 199 4.01 -37.86 -25.25
N GLU A 200 3.08 -37.69 -24.31
CA GLU A 200 3.24 -36.73 -23.23
C GLU A 200 4.43 -37.08 -22.34
N GLY A 201 4.62 -38.37 -22.02
CA GLY A 201 5.80 -38.85 -21.30
C GLY A 201 7.12 -38.47 -21.98
N ALA A 202 7.23 -38.61 -23.30
CA ALA A 202 8.43 -38.19 -24.04
C ALA A 202 8.64 -36.65 -24.05
N ARG A 203 7.56 -35.85 -24.04
CA ARG A 203 7.65 -34.39 -23.91
C ARG A 203 8.10 -33.98 -22.50
N LEU A 204 7.55 -34.60 -21.47
CA LEU A 204 7.96 -34.40 -20.07
C LEU A 204 9.41 -34.84 -19.86
N ALA A 205 9.80 -36.01 -20.36
CA ALA A 205 11.16 -36.52 -20.30
C ALA A 205 12.16 -35.50 -20.88
N ARG A 206 11.90 -34.94 -22.07
CA ARG A 206 12.73 -33.88 -22.67
C ARG A 206 12.73 -32.58 -21.87
N ALA A 207 11.62 -32.22 -21.23
CA ALA A 207 11.53 -31.03 -20.38
C ALA A 207 12.30 -31.16 -19.06
N PHE A 208 12.47 -32.37 -18.52
CA PHE A 208 13.31 -32.62 -17.34
C PHE A 208 14.76 -33.00 -17.70
N PHE A 209 14.99 -33.62 -18.86
CA PHE A 209 16.28 -34.13 -19.31
C PHE A 209 16.59 -33.62 -20.73
N PRO A 210 17.23 -32.45 -20.89
CA PRO A 210 17.49 -31.83 -22.20
C PRO A 210 18.53 -32.53 -23.08
N SER A 211 19.15 -33.62 -22.62
CA SER A 211 20.27 -34.28 -23.30
C SER A 211 19.81 -35.52 -24.07
N ALA A 212 20.54 -35.90 -25.12
CA ALA A 212 20.14 -36.92 -26.10
C ALA A 212 19.88 -38.32 -25.49
N SER A 213 20.47 -38.63 -24.33
CA SER A 213 20.20 -39.85 -23.57
C SER A 213 19.12 -39.60 -22.50
N SER A 214 17.86 -39.52 -22.95
CA SER A 214 16.69 -39.64 -22.06
C SER A 214 16.59 -41.08 -21.52
N ARG A 215 17.38 -41.38 -20.48
CA ARG A 215 17.39 -42.69 -19.81
C ARG A 215 16.04 -42.95 -19.13
N LEU A 216 15.27 -43.87 -19.69
CA LEU A 216 13.98 -44.35 -19.18
C LEU A 216 14.11 -45.82 -18.72
N PRO A 217 13.26 -46.32 -17.80
CA PRO A 217 12.24 -45.58 -17.06
C PRO A 217 12.83 -44.52 -16.14
N ALA A 218 12.00 -43.56 -15.74
CA ALA A 218 12.37 -42.53 -14.77
C ALA A 218 11.24 -42.29 -13.76
N PHE A 219 11.61 -42.00 -12.51
CA PHE A 219 10.70 -41.59 -11.44
C PHE A 219 11.17 -40.24 -10.91
N LEU A 220 10.27 -39.26 -10.90
CA LEU A 220 10.54 -37.89 -10.45
C LEU A 220 9.69 -37.59 -9.23
N LEU A 221 10.28 -37.05 -8.17
CA LEU A 221 9.54 -36.51 -7.03
C LEU A 221 9.69 -34.99 -7.00
N LEU A 222 8.57 -34.28 -7.00
CA LEU A 222 8.52 -32.83 -7.07
C LEU A 222 7.71 -32.25 -5.92
N LEU A 223 8.17 -31.10 -5.42
CA LEU A 223 7.38 -30.22 -4.58
C LEU A 223 6.79 -29.10 -5.45
N PRO A 224 5.47 -29.08 -5.72
CA PRO A 224 4.82 -27.94 -6.33
C PRO A 224 4.89 -26.76 -5.36
N GLN A 225 5.43 -25.62 -5.80
CA GLN A 225 5.43 -24.43 -4.97
C GLN A 225 4.20 -23.57 -5.28
N ALA A 226 3.62 -22.98 -4.24
CA ALA A 226 2.77 -21.82 -4.41
C ALA A 226 3.59 -20.73 -5.13
N ALA A 227 2.97 -20.01 -6.06
CA ALA A 227 3.61 -18.81 -6.61
C ALA A 227 3.87 -17.83 -5.46
N SER A 228 5.12 -17.41 -5.30
CA SER A 228 5.45 -16.21 -4.53
C SER A 228 4.66 -15.03 -5.08
N ALA A 229 4.36 -14.04 -4.23
CA ALA A 229 3.46 -12.94 -4.56
C ALA A 229 3.81 -12.34 -5.94
N PRO A 230 2.83 -12.22 -6.87
CA PRO A 230 3.13 -11.96 -8.27
C PRO A 230 3.83 -10.62 -8.44
N SER A 231 5.08 -10.64 -8.89
CA SER A 231 5.75 -9.42 -9.31
C SER A 231 5.02 -8.86 -10.53
N PRO A 232 4.74 -7.54 -10.58
CA PRO A 232 3.99 -6.94 -11.67
C PRO A 232 4.78 -7.06 -12.98
N GLY A 233 4.40 -8.03 -13.82
CA GLY A 233 5.09 -8.38 -15.08
C GLY A 233 5.45 -9.87 -15.22
N ALA A 234 5.41 -10.67 -14.15
CA ALA A 234 5.67 -12.11 -14.25
C ALA A 234 4.49 -12.86 -14.90
N SER A 235 4.71 -13.37 -16.13
CA SER A 235 3.72 -14.21 -16.81
C SER A 235 3.55 -15.56 -16.11
N THR A 236 2.30 -15.94 -15.85
CA THR A 236 1.90 -17.05 -14.97
C THR A 236 2.04 -18.45 -15.58
N PHE A 237 3.08 -18.69 -16.39
CA PHE A 237 3.34 -19.98 -17.04
C PHE A 237 3.96 -21.02 -16.10
N SER A 238 3.18 -21.43 -15.10
CA SER A 238 3.47 -22.49 -14.12
C SER A 238 3.41 -23.90 -14.74
N SER A 239 3.89 -24.07 -15.97
CA SER A 239 3.71 -25.29 -16.77
C SER A 239 4.74 -26.38 -16.44
N LEU A 240 4.32 -27.64 -16.46
CA LEU A 240 5.24 -28.78 -16.37
C LEU A 240 6.28 -28.82 -17.50
N THR A 241 6.00 -28.30 -18.70
CA THR A 241 6.93 -28.35 -19.84
C THR A 241 7.74 -27.07 -20.06
N ALA A 242 7.45 -25.98 -19.33
CA ALA A 242 8.22 -24.72 -19.39
C ALA A 242 9.72 -24.92 -19.03
N PRO A 243 10.66 -24.09 -19.54
CA PRO A 243 12.09 -24.17 -19.21
C PRO A 243 12.37 -23.95 -17.70
N PRO A 244 13.52 -24.40 -17.17
CA PRO A 244 13.77 -24.43 -15.73
C PRO A 244 13.71 -23.08 -15.02
N ALA A 245 14.08 -21.98 -15.69
CA ALA A 245 14.14 -20.64 -15.11
C ALA A 245 12.78 -20.00 -14.77
N SER A 246 11.65 -20.62 -15.17
CA SER A 246 10.29 -20.06 -14.97
C SER A 246 9.35 -21.03 -14.25
N ARG A 247 9.86 -21.94 -13.42
CA ARG A 247 9.08 -23.00 -12.75
C ARG A 247 8.82 -22.70 -11.28
N HIS A 248 7.56 -22.63 -10.87
CA HIS A 248 7.16 -22.71 -9.45
C HIS A 248 7.16 -24.16 -8.93
N ARG A 249 8.29 -24.87 -9.05
CA ARG A 249 8.43 -26.23 -8.50
C ARG A 249 9.88 -26.61 -8.23
N VAL A 250 10.11 -27.37 -7.17
CA VAL A 250 11.41 -27.97 -6.85
C VAL A 250 11.38 -29.44 -7.27
N LEU A 251 12.43 -29.90 -7.96
CA LEU A 251 12.66 -31.32 -8.19
C LEU A 251 13.45 -31.85 -7.00
N LEU A 252 12.82 -32.69 -6.17
CA LEU A 252 13.44 -33.28 -4.97
C LEU A 252 14.29 -34.50 -5.33
N ALA A 253 13.80 -35.35 -6.24
CA ALA A 253 14.51 -36.55 -6.68
C ALA A 253 14.22 -36.90 -8.15
N SER A 254 15.17 -37.60 -8.78
CA SER A 254 15.08 -38.07 -10.17
C SER A 254 15.85 -39.39 -10.33
N LEU A 255 15.14 -40.51 -10.24
CA LEU A 255 15.69 -41.88 -10.30
C LEU A 255 15.54 -42.43 -11.73
N ARG A 256 16.57 -43.09 -12.29
CA ARG A 256 16.61 -43.47 -13.72
C ARG A 256 17.41 -44.74 -13.99
N ALA A 257 16.87 -45.65 -14.80
CA ALA A 257 17.55 -46.78 -15.47
C ALA A 257 18.70 -47.48 -14.68
N GLU A 258 19.94 -47.00 -14.79
CA GLU A 258 21.14 -47.56 -14.12
C GLU A 258 21.12 -47.42 -12.58
N THR A 259 20.37 -46.45 -12.06
CA THR A 259 20.09 -46.27 -10.63
C THR A 259 18.59 -46.24 -10.37
N PHE A 260 17.84 -47.08 -11.10
CA PHE A 260 16.41 -47.25 -10.84
C PHE A 260 16.21 -48.01 -9.52
N PRO A 261 15.27 -47.58 -8.66
CA PRO A 261 15.31 -47.96 -7.25
C PRO A 261 14.77 -49.37 -7.02
N ASP A 262 15.49 -50.15 -6.21
CA ASP A 262 14.84 -51.18 -5.39
C ASP A 262 13.86 -50.51 -4.41
N THR A 263 12.89 -51.27 -3.91
CA THR A 263 11.76 -50.77 -3.09
C THR A 263 12.21 -49.88 -1.92
N ALA A 264 13.26 -50.26 -1.20
CA ALA A 264 13.84 -49.46 -0.10
C ALA A 264 14.40 -48.10 -0.56
N GLY A 265 14.94 -48.01 -1.78
CA GLY A 265 15.45 -46.77 -2.36
C GLY A 265 14.33 -45.80 -2.76
N LEU A 266 13.17 -46.33 -3.20
CA LEU A 266 12.00 -45.50 -3.44
C LEU A 266 11.41 -44.99 -2.11
N ILE A 267 11.27 -45.86 -1.11
CA ILE A 267 10.78 -45.50 0.23
C ILE A 267 11.63 -44.38 0.84
N ALA A 268 12.97 -44.49 0.79
CA ALA A 268 13.86 -43.44 1.30
C ALA A 268 13.66 -42.08 0.59
N VAL A 269 13.41 -42.09 -0.72
CA VAL A 269 13.13 -40.88 -1.50
C VAL A 269 11.75 -40.29 -1.19
N LEU A 270 10.73 -41.12 -0.98
CA LEU A 270 9.39 -40.66 -0.59
C LEU A 270 9.40 -40.05 0.82
N LEU A 271 10.07 -40.69 1.79
CA LEU A 271 10.18 -40.19 3.16
C LEU A 271 10.94 -38.85 3.23
N HIS A 272 12.07 -38.71 2.53
CA HIS A 272 12.76 -37.43 2.44
C HIS A 272 11.94 -36.36 1.69
N GLY A 273 11.13 -36.78 0.71
CA GLY A 273 10.17 -35.90 0.05
C GLY A 273 9.10 -35.39 1.00
N GLN A 274 8.57 -36.26 1.87
CA GLN A 274 7.59 -35.91 2.89
C GLN A 274 8.17 -34.93 3.91
N GLU A 275 9.36 -35.20 4.44
CA GLU A 275 10.11 -34.29 5.33
C GLU A 275 10.22 -32.87 4.72
N LYS A 276 10.64 -32.77 3.45
CA LYS A 276 10.76 -31.49 2.74
C LYS A 276 9.42 -30.82 2.44
N ALA A 277 8.35 -31.58 2.26
CA ALA A 277 6.99 -31.04 2.12
C ALA A 277 6.44 -30.52 3.46
N GLU A 278 6.77 -31.19 4.57
CA GLU A 278 6.39 -30.77 5.93
C GLU A 278 7.13 -29.50 6.35
N GLU A 279 8.45 -29.41 6.16
CA GLU A 279 9.26 -28.21 6.40
C GLU A 279 8.67 -26.96 5.70
N VAL A 280 8.36 -27.07 4.40
CA VAL A 280 7.79 -25.96 3.62
C VAL A 280 6.37 -25.61 4.07
N ARG A 281 5.57 -26.61 4.48
CA ARG A 281 4.23 -26.40 5.02
C ARG A 281 4.25 -25.74 6.40
N GLU A 282 5.24 -26.05 7.23
CA GLU A 282 5.43 -25.42 8.54
C GLU A 282 5.95 -24.00 8.43
N ALA A 283 6.95 -23.73 7.58
CA ALA A 283 7.37 -22.36 7.26
C ALA A 283 6.22 -21.49 6.73
N LYS A 284 5.34 -22.07 5.89
CA LYS A 284 4.11 -21.43 5.40
C LYS A 284 3.08 -21.15 6.52
N ARG A 285 2.90 -22.07 7.47
CA ARG A 285 2.05 -21.87 8.65
C ARG A 285 2.61 -20.80 9.59
N GLN A 286 3.92 -20.82 9.85
CA GLN A 286 4.61 -19.84 10.69
C GLN A 286 4.51 -18.44 10.08
N GLN A 287 4.84 -18.27 8.80
CA GLN A 287 4.71 -16.97 8.11
C GLN A 287 3.27 -16.42 8.14
N MET A 288 2.25 -17.29 8.15
CA MET A 288 0.87 -16.83 8.32
C MET A 288 0.61 -16.35 9.75
N ARG A 289 1.02 -17.10 10.79
CA ARG A 289 0.90 -16.66 12.20
C ARG A 289 1.62 -15.34 12.45
N GLU A 290 2.87 -15.22 12.02
CA GLU A 290 3.66 -13.99 12.14
C GLU A 290 2.95 -12.78 11.51
N ARG A 291 2.26 -12.96 10.38
CA ARG A 291 1.47 -11.89 9.73
C ARG A 291 0.21 -11.52 10.52
N GLU A 292 -0.43 -12.47 11.18
CA GLU A 292 -1.62 -12.20 12.00
C GLU A 292 -1.24 -11.56 13.34
N GLU A 293 -0.15 -12.01 13.96
CA GLU A 293 0.45 -11.39 15.15
C GLU A 293 0.89 -9.94 14.85
N ASN A 294 1.58 -9.70 13.72
CA ASN A 294 1.94 -8.36 13.27
C ASN A 294 0.72 -7.48 12.90
N ARG A 295 -0.42 -8.07 12.53
CA ARG A 295 -1.67 -7.33 12.30
C ARG A 295 -2.28 -6.92 13.63
N LEU A 296 -2.44 -7.86 14.55
CA LEU A 296 -3.02 -7.63 15.87
C LEU A 296 -2.21 -6.60 16.68
N LEU A 297 -0.88 -6.69 16.67
CA LEU A 297 0.01 -5.73 17.34
C LEU A 297 -0.17 -4.29 16.81
N ARG A 298 -0.42 -4.12 15.50
CA ARG A 298 -0.70 -2.80 14.92
C ARG A 298 -2.08 -2.30 15.29
N GLU A 299 -3.10 -3.17 15.24
CA GLU A 299 -4.45 -2.83 15.69
C GLU A 299 -4.47 -2.41 17.18
N GLU A 300 -3.62 -2.99 18.02
CA GLU A 300 -3.46 -2.64 19.43
C GLU A 300 -2.75 -1.28 19.60
N GLN A 301 -1.60 -1.08 18.94
CA GLN A 301 -0.87 0.19 18.93
C GLN A 301 -1.71 1.36 18.39
N GLU A 302 -2.53 1.13 17.36
CA GLU A 302 -3.45 2.14 16.81
C GLU A 302 -4.57 2.50 17.80
N ARG A 303 -5.05 1.56 18.63
CA ARG A 303 -6.05 1.82 19.68
C ARG A 303 -5.44 2.65 20.82
N GLU A 304 -4.28 2.26 21.34
CA GLU A 304 -3.58 3.00 22.40
C GLU A 304 -3.25 4.43 21.94
N PHE A 305 -2.71 4.59 20.73
CA PHE A 305 -2.41 5.90 20.16
C PHE A 305 -3.67 6.75 19.99
N ALA A 306 -4.78 6.17 19.52
CA ALA A 306 -6.06 6.88 19.40
C ALA A 306 -6.64 7.30 20.76
N GLU A 307 -6.38 6.57 21.85
CA GLU A 307 -6.75 6.98 23.21
C GLU A 307 -5.87 8.13 23.72
N VAL A 308 -4.55 8.03 23.56
CA VAL A 308 -3.61 9.11 23.92
C VAL A 308 -3.97 10.41 23.20
N MET A 309 -4.21 10.36 21.89
CA MET A 309 -4.60 11.53 21.09
C MET A 309 -5.91 12.19 21.57
N ARG A 310 -6.90 11.41 22.03
CA ARG A 310 -8.13 11.94 22.65
C ARG A 310 -7.86 12.59 24.00
N LEU A 311 -7.02 11.98 24.83
CA LEU A 311 -6.64 12.56 26.13
C LEU A 311 -5.84 13.86 25.96
N GLU A 312 -5.03 13.98 24.91
CA GLU A 312 -4.35 15.23 24.57
C GLU A 312 -5.30 16.30 24.02
N SER A 313 -6.28 15.96 23.16
CA SER A 313 -7.25 16.94 22.67
C SER A 313 -8.13 17.48 23.80
N ILE A 314 -8.64 16.62 24.69
CA ILE A 314 -9.42 17.02 25.87
C ILE A 314 -8.59 17.93 26.80
N LYS A 315 -7.33 17.57 27.10
CA LYS A 315 -6.44 18.42 27.92
C LYS A 315 -6.18 19.79 27.26
N ARG A 316 -6.09 19.84 25.93
CA ARG A 316 -5.88 21.09 25.18
C ARG A 316 -7.11 21.99 25.22
N GLU A 317 -8.30 21.43 25.01
CA GLU A 317 -9.58 22.13 25.13
C GLU A 317 -9.84 22.64 26.56
N GLU A 318 -9.49 21.85 27.58
CA GLU A 318 -9.51 22.30 28.98
C GLU A 318 -8.54 23.46 29.23
N GLN A 319 -7.31 23.39 28.73
CA GLN A 319 -6.35 24.49 28.89
C GLN A 319 -6.81 25.76 28.17
N GLU A 320 -7.36 25.65 26.97
CA GLU A 320 -7.84 26.80 26.20
C GLU A 320 -9.08 27.44 26.85
N THR A 321 -10.05 26.63 27.29
CA THR A 321 -11.23 27.15 28.02
C THR A 321 -10.87 27.75 29.38
N ARG A 322 -9.82 27.26 30.06
CA ARG A 322 -9.26 27.90 31.26
C ARG A 322 -8.62 29.26 30.93
N ARG A 323 -7.79 29.35 29.87
CA ARG A 323 -7.17 30.62 29.43
C ARG A 323 -8.21 31.67 29.05
N ARG A 324 -9.16 31.33 28.18
CA ARG A 324 -10.27 32.22 27.77
C ARG A 324 -11.08 32.74 28.97
N LYS A 325 -11.29 31.91 30.00
CA LYS A 325 -11.96 32.33 31.25
C LYS A 325 -11.11 33.26 32.11
N GLU A 326 -9.79 33.09 32.13
CA GLU A 326 -8.90 34.00 32.86
C GLU A 326 -8.73 35.34 32.13
N GLU A 327 -8.55 35.32 30.81
CA GLU A 327 -8.52 36.50 29.95
C GLU A 327 -9.80 37.34 30.12
N ALA A 328 -10.98 36.72 29.93
CA ALA A 328 -12.27 37.40 30.14
C ALA A 328 -12.50 37.89 31.59
N ARG A 329 -11.79 37.34 32.59
CA ARG A 329 -11.79 37.88 33.97
C ARG A 329 -10.88 39.10 34.08
N ARG A 330 -9.68 39.06 33.49
CA ARG A 330 -8.73 40.19 33.46
C ARG A 330 -9.33 41.37 32.72
N ASP A 331 -9.96 41.14 31.57
CA ASP A 331 -10.59 42.19 30.75
C ASP A 331 -11.76 42.90 31.47
N ARG A 332 -12.57 42.14 32.23
CA ARG A 332 -13.60 42.71 33.10
C ARG A 332 -13.02 43.53 34.25
N GLU A 333 -11.87 43.13 34.77
CA GLU A 333 -11.19 43.85 35.85
C GLU A 333 -10.51 45.15 35.35
N THR A 334 -9.91 45.15 34.16
CA THR A 334 -9.37 46.36 33.53
C THR A 334 -10.49 47.32 33.15
N GLN A 335 -11.55 46.86 32.49
CA GLN A 335 -12.73 47.68 32.19
C GLN A 335 -13.33 48.34 33.44
N ARG A 336 -13.46 47.60 34.56
CA ARG A 336 -13.96 48.16 35.83
C ARG A 336 -13.01 49.22 36.42
N LYS A 337 -11.70 49.02 36.30
CA LYS A 337 -10.68 49.99 36.75
C LYS A 337 -10.65 51.25 35.87
N GLU A 338 -10.75 51.09 34.56
CA GLU A 338 -10.79 52.18 33.58
C GLU A 338 -12.05 53.04 33.74
N ALA A 339 -13.23 52.41 33.87
CA ALA A 339 -14.48 53.14 34.14
C ALA A 339 -14.44 53.91 35.47
N ALA A 340 -13.87 53.32 36.52
CA ALA A 340 -13.68 54.00 37.80
C ALA A 340 -12.64 55.16 37.72
N ALA A 341 -11.62 55.03 36.88
CA ALA A 341 -10.63 56.08 36.65
C ALA A 341 -11.19 57.24 35.81
N ALA A 342 -11.94 56.96 34.74
CA ALA A 342 -12.62 57.97 33.92
C ALA A 342 -13.59 58.79 34.78
N ARG A 343 -14.44 58.15 35.59
CA ARG A 343 -15.36 58.84 36.50
C ARG A 343 -14.65 59.69 37.58
N ARG A 344 -13.44 59.31 37.99
CA ARG A 344 -12.59 60.15 38.86
C ARG A 344 -12.06 61.39 38.12
N GLN A 345 -11.73 61.28 36.84
CA GLN A 345 -11.33 62.42 36.01
C GLN A 345 -12.51 63.37 35.69
N GLU A 346 -13.72 62.83 35.48
CA GLU A 346 -14.94 63.64 35.32
C GLU A 346 -15.26 64.46 36.57
N ARG A 347 -15.16 63.85 37.77
CA ARG A 347 -15.31 64.54 39.05
C ARG A 347 -14.27 65.65 39.25
N ARG A 348 -13.01 65.42 38.84
CA ARG A 348 -11.92 66.43 38.85
C ARG A 348 -12.26 67.65 38.01
N ALA A 349 -12.54 67.44 36.73
CA ALA A 349 -12.92 68.51 35.82
C ALA A 349 -14.21 69.24 36.27
N HIS A 350 -15.09 68.57 37.04
CA HIS A 350 -16.22 69.24 37.67
C HIS A 350 -15.83 70.08 38.89
N ALA A 351 -14.95 69.59 39.76
CA ALA A 351 -14.49 70.31 40.95
C ALA A 351 -13.68 71.56 40.59
N GLU A 352 -12.87 71.49 39.53
CA GLU A 352 -12.12 72.61 38.97
C GLU A 352 -13.06 73.71 38.45
N ARG A 353 -14.04 73.36 37.60
CA ARG A 353 -15.05 74.33 37.12
C ARG A 353 -15.89 74.95 38.25
N LEU A 354 -16.21 74.18 39.29
CA LEU A 354 -16.97 74.69 40.44
C LEU A 354 -16.14 75.71 41.25
N ARG A 355 -14.83 75.48 41.40
CA ARG A 355 -13.89 76.45 42.01
C ARG A 355 -13.79 77.75 41.19
N GLU A 356 -13.64 77.64 39.87
CA GLU A 356 -13.58 78.81 38.98
C GLU A 356 -14.86 79.66 39.09
N GLN A 357 -16.03 79.02 39.21
CA GLN A 357 -17.31 79.72 39.43
C GLN A 357 -17.40 80.38 40.81
N GLU A 358 -16.87 79.74 41.87
CA GLU A 358 -16.83 80.30 43.22
C GLU A 358 -15.87 81.48 43.36
N GLU A 359 -14.71 81.44 42.70
CA GLU A 359 -13.73 82.53 42.70
C GLU A 359 -14.21 83.76 41.91
N ASN A 360 -14.99 83.54 40.84
CA ASN A 360 -15.57 84.62 40.03
C ASN A 360 -16.95 85.12 40.53
N ALA A 361 -17.48 84.58 41.63
CA ALA A 361 -18.78 84.96 42.15
C ALA A 361 -18.76 86.33 42.88
N PRO A 362 -19.56 87.33 42.47
CA PRO A 362 -19.64 88.60 43.19
C PRO A 362 -20.26 88.42 44.58
N VAL A 363 -19.67 89.08 45.60
CA VAL A 363 -20.09 88.93 47.00
C VAL A 363 -21.52 89.44 47.23
N ALA A 364 -22.48 88.51 47.27
CA ALA A 364 -23.89 88.81 47.43
C ALA A 364 -24.22 89.31 48.85
N SER A 365 -24.31 90.64 49.00
CA SER A 365 -24.69 91.35 50.22
C SER A 365 -26.19 91.23 50.52
N GLY A 366 -26.61 90.04 50.94
CA GLY A 366 -27.93 89.75 51.50
C GLY A 366 -27.82 88.69 52.59
N ILE A 367 -28.22 89.02 53.81
CA ILE A 367 -28.20 88.10 54.97
C ILE A 367 -29.43 87.18 54.94
N ASP A 368 -30.54 87.67 54.40
CA ASP A 368 -31.90 87.15 54.58
C ASP A 368 -32.29 85.98 53.65
N GLN A 369 -31.36 85.47 52.83
CA GLN A 369 -31.61 84.42 51.83
C GLN A 369 -30.52 83.33 51.81
N ARG A 370 -29.83 83.14 52.94
CA ARG A 370 -28.73 82.16 53.08
C ARG A 370 -29.24 80.89 53.79
N THR A 371 -28.85 79.73 53.26
CA THR A 371 -29.18 78.41 53.77
C THR A 371 -27.90 77.69 54.20
N ALA A 372 -27.74 77.30 55.46
CA ALA A 372 -26.57 76.54 55.90
C ALA A 372 -26.83 75.03 55.86
N ILE A 373 -26.06 74.31 55.04
CA ILE A 373 -26.14 72.84 54.94
C ILE A 373 -24.88 72.22 55.54
N CYS A 374 -25.09 71.41 56.58
CA CYS A 374 -24.07 70.56 57.18
C CYS A 374 -24.17 69.15 56.58
N LEU A 375 -23.27 68.81 55.67
CA LEU A 375 -23.12 67.44 55.17
C LEU A 375 -22.30 66.61 56.16
N ARG A 376 -22.78 65.41 56.48
CA ARG A 376 -22.03 64.39 57.21
C ARG A 376 -21.59 63.30 56.25
N LEU A 377 -20.31 62.98 56.27
CA LEU A 377 -19.68 61.99 55.40
C LEU A 377 -19.67 60.59 56.05
N PRO A 378 -19.52 59.50 55.28
CA PRO A 378 -19.40 58.13 55.82
C PRO A 378 -18.24 57.97 56.82
N SER A 379 -17.17 58.75 56.66
CA SER A 379 -16.03 58.85 57.59
C SER A 379 -16.37 59.52 58.93
N GLY A 380 -17.60 59.98 59.14
CA GLY A 380 -18.05 60.73 60.33
C GLY A 380 -17.70 62.22 60.31
N ALA A 381 -16.83 62.65 59.38
CA ALA A 381 -16.48 64.04 59.15
C ALA A 381 -17.71 64.89 58.79
N ARG A 382 -17.67 66.19 59.11
CA ARG A 382 -18.78 67.13 58.88
C ARG A 382 -18.25 68.37 58.17
N VAL A 383 -18.84 68.70 57.02
CA VAL A 383 -18.52 69.91 56.26
C VAL A 383 -19.76 70.78 56.17
N SER A 384 -19.62 72.09 56.35
CA SER A 384 -20.73 73.04 56.34
C SER A 384 -20.53 74.11 55.28
N ARG A 385 -21.55 74.37 54.46
CA ARG A 385 -21.54 75.39 53.42
C ARG A 385 -22.83 76.21 53.46
N HIS A 386 -22.69 77.50 53.13
CA HIS A 386 -23.82 78.38 52.90
C HIS A 386 -24.18 78.38 51.41
N PHE A 387 -25.46 78.19 51.11
CA PHE A 387 -26.05 78.23 49.78
C PHE A 387 -27.10 79.35 49.70
N SER A 388 -27.54 79.70 48.50
CA SER A 388 -28.78 80.49 48.30
C SER A 388 -29.99 79.66 48.71
N SER A 389 -31.06 80.30 49.19
CA SER A 389 -32.39 79.67 49.33
C SER A 389 -32.91 79.08 48.01
N GLN A 390 -32.55 79.71 46.88
CA GLN A 390 -32.94 79.34 45.52
C GLN A 390 -31.96 78.41 44.79
N ALA A 391 -30.85 77.99 45.44
CA ALA A 391 -29.93 77.01 44.85
C ALA A 391 -30.65 75.68 44.60
N SER A 392 -30.26 74.94 43.57
CA SER A 392 -30.84 73.64 43.22
C SER A 392 -30.30 72.48 44.08
N LEU A 393 -31.06 71.38 44.16
CA LEU A 393 -30.55 70.11 44.69
C LEU A 393 -29.43 69.53 43.83
N GLU A 394 -29.40 69.85 42.53
CA GLU A 394 -28.28 69.51 41.66
C GLU A 394 -26.98 70.21 42.09
N GLU A 395 -26.98 71.52 42.38
CA GLU A 395 -25.81 72.22 42.97
C GLU A 395 -25.35 71.60 44.29
N LEU A 396 -26.28 71.17 45.15
CA LEU A 396 -25.97 70.47 46.40
C LEU A 396 -25.29 69.12 46.14
N TYR A 397 -25.77 68.36 45.15
CA TYR A 397 -25.16 67.11 44.71
C TYR A 397 -23.78 67.31 44.07
N LEU A 398 -23.62 68.34 43.25
CA LEU A 398 -22.36 68.68 42.58
C LEU A 398 -21.31 69.16 43.59
N TRP A 399 -21.69 69.96 44.59
CA TRP A 399 -20.82 70.27 45.73
C TRP A 399 -20.41 69.00 46.49
N ALA A 400 -21.34 68.08 46.76
CA ALA A 400 -21.04 66.82 47.42
C ALA A 400 -20.11 65.91 46.59
N ASP A 401 -20.26 65.88 45.26
CA ASP A 401 -19.36 65.19 44.32
C ASP A 401 -17.94 65.78 44.36
N CYS A 402 -17.83 67.10 44.48
CA CYS A 402 -16.56 67.84 44.42
C CYS A 402 -15.87 68.05 45.78
N LEU A 403 -16.56 67.79 46.89
CA LEU A 403 -16.12 68.13 48.26
C LEU A 403 -14.72 67.61 48.65
N ALA A 404 -14.36 66.42 48.17
CA ALA A 404 -13.09 65.75 48.40
C ALA A 404 -11.89 66.47 47.77
N GLU A 405 -12.14 67.30 46.76
CA GLU A 405 -11.10 68.05 46.07
C GLU A 405 -11.20 69.55 46.37
N CYS A 406 -12.41 70.11 46.51
CA CYS A 406 -12.64 71.48 46.98
C CYS A 406 -12.00 71.73 48.36
N THR A 407 -12.17 70.80 49.29
CA THR A 407 -11.52 70.83 50.61
C THR A 407 -10.14 70.18 50.50
N GLN A 408 -9.07 70.86 50.89
CA GLN A 408 -7.68 70.37 50.78
C GLN A 408 -7.31 69.31 51.85
N ASN A 409 -8.27 68.46 52.23
CA ASN A 409 -8.13 67.45 53.27
C ASN A 409 -8.02 66.06 52.63
N GLU A 410 -6.80 65.50 52.56
CA GLU A 410 -6.53 64.20 51.92
C GLU A 410 -7.24 63.00 52.60
N GLU A 411 -7.78 63.18 53.81
CA GLU A 411 -8.55 62.18 54.56
C GLU A 411 -10.03 62.04 54.12
N LEU A 412 -10.50 62.87 53.18
CA LEU A 412 -11.91 62.88 52.75
C LEU A 412 -12.18 61.97 51.53
N ASP A 413 -12.18 60.65 51.74
CA ASP A 413 -12.70 59.74 50.72
C ASP A 413 -14.23 59.93 50.53
N ILE A 414 -14.64 60.23 49.30
CA ILE A 414 -16.05 60.38 48.92
C ILE A 414 -16.36 59.35 47.83
N PRO A 415 -17.26 58.37 48.10
CA PRO A 415 -17.66 57.32 47.17
C PRO A 415 -17.97 57.81 45.76
N LEU A 416 -17.71 56.97 44.75
CA LEU A 416 -18.00 57.31 43.35
C LEU A 416 -19.50 57.31 43.02
N ARG A 417 -20.31 56.52 43.74
CA ARG A 417 -21.77 56.64 43.80
C ARG A 417 -22.19 56.89 45.25
N PHE A 418 -23.07 57.86 45.47
CA PHE A 418 -23.68 58.13 46.77
C PHE A 418 -25.07 58.74 46.61
N HIS A 419 -25.87 58.65 47.66
CA HIS A 419 -27.14 59.35 47.80
C HIS A 419 -27.11 60.31 48.99
N LEU A 420 -27.85 61.41 48.91
CA LEU A 420 -27.98 62.40 49.96
C LEU A 420 -29.29 62.17 50.73
N VAL A 421 -29.21 61.98 52.04
CA VAL A 421 -30.36 61.59 52.88
C VAL A 421 -30.57 62.59 54.03
N VAL A 422 -31.78 63.12 54.15
CA VAL A 422 -32.20 63.98 55.26
C VAL A 422 -32.84 63.11 56.35
N PRO A 423 -32.46 63.24 57.64
CA PRO A 423 -33.19 62.62 58.74
C PRO A 423 -34.66 63.08 58.78
N PRO A 424 -35.64 62.21 59.06
CA PRO A 424 -35.53 60.83 59.54
C PRO A 424 -35.67 59.76 58.43
N LYS A 425 -34.93 59.89 57.31
CA LYS A 425 -34.90 59.03 56.09
C LYS A 425 -35.74 59.53 54.91
N ARG A 426 -35.47 60.75 54.43
CA ARG A 426 -35.88 61.21 53.10
C ARG A 426 -34.65 61.33 52.21
N THR A 427 -34.49 60.41 51.26
CA THR A 427 -33.48 60.53 50.20
C THR A 427 -33.86 61.70 49.29
N LEU A 428 -32.88 62.54 48.95
CA LEU A 428 -33.02 63.59 47.95
C LEU A 428 -32.79 62.98 46.56
N THR A 429 -33.55 63.42 45.56
CA THR A 429 -33.27 63.08 44.16
C THR A 429 -32.44 64.18 43.52
N ARG A 430 -31.53 63.83 42.60
CA ARG A 430 -30.79 64.83 41.80
C ARG A 430 -31.77 65.50 40.82
N GLY A 431 -31.78 66.83 40.78
CA GLY A 431 -32.62 67.60 39.88
C GLY A 431 -32.76 69.07 40.28
N ALA A 432 -33.54 69.82 39.49
CA ALA A 432 -33.63 71.27 39.55
C ALA A 432 -34.47 71.87 40.70
N ALA A 433 -35.06 71.05 41.58
CA ALA A 433 -35.84 71.56 42.71
C ALA A 433 -34.95 72.34 43.69
N THR A 434 -35.43 73.44 44.27
CA THR A 434 -34.62 74.34 45.10
C THR A 434 -34.44 73.84 46.54
N LEU A 435 -33.43 74.35 47.25
CA LEU A 435 -33.21 74.06 48.68
C LEU A 435 -34.38 74.53 49.55
N LEU A 436 -35.11 75.58 49.14
CA LEU A 436 -36.33 76.04 49.80
C LEU A 436 -37.48 75.04 49.61
N GLU A 437 -37.76 74.61 48.38
CA GLU A 437 -38.80 73.61 48.07
C GLU A 437 -38.49 72.24 48.68
N ALA A 438 -37.21 71.86 48.74
CA ALA A 438 -36.74 70.68 49.44
C ALA A 438 -36.90 70.78 50.97
N GLY A 439 -37.20 71.96 51.53
CA GLY A 439 -37.32 72.16 52.98
C GLY A 439 -35.98 72.02 53.71
N LEU A 440 -34.90 72.55 53.13
CA LEU A 440 -33.55 72.56 53.70
C LEU A 440 -33.15 73.94 54.29
N HIS A 441 -33.97 74.96 54.06
CA HIS A 441 -33.83 76.31 54.61
C HIS A 441 -34.48 76.43 56.02
N PRO A 442 -33.91 77.20 56.97
CA PRO A 442 -32.65 77.96 56.89
C PRO A 442 -31.41 77.14 57.19
N ASN A 443 -31.51 76.09 58.01
CA ASN A 443 -30.39 75.24 58.42
C ASN A 443 -30.79 73.77 58.32
N SER A 444 -29.97 72.93 57.68
CA SER A 444 -30.25 71.49 57.57
C SER A 444 -29.00 70.62 57.68
N ALA A 445 -29.20 69.38 58.14
CA ALA A 445 -28.18 68.35 58.24
C ALA A 445 -28.49 67.21 57.24
N VAL A 446 -27.57 66.97 56.31
CA VAL A 446 -27.69 65.96 55.26
C VAL A 446 -26.64 64.88 55.48
N LEU A 447 -26.97 63.62 55.21
CA LEU A 447 -26.07 62.48 55.29
C LEU A 447 -25.68 62.05 53.87
N LEU A 448 -24.39 61.88 53.61
CA LEU A 448 -23.91 61.20 52.40
C LEU A 448 -23.80 59.71 52.69
N VAL A 449 -24.45 58.88 51.88
CA VAL A 449 -24.46 57.41 52.02
C VAL A 449 -23.90 56.78 50.74
N PRO A 450 -22.89 55.89 50.80
CA PRO A 450 -22.41 55.18 49.61
C PRO A 450 -23.54 54.36 48.98
N SER A 451 -23.47 54.18 47.66
CA SER A 451 -24.34 53.27 46.90
C SER A 451 -23.45 52.23 46.23
N ASP A 452 -23.46 51.00 46.75
CA ASP A 452 -22.70 49.89 46.17
C ASP A 452 -23.46 49.20 45.01
N ASP A 453 -24.75 49.50 44.89
CA ASP A 453 -25.66 48.91 43.91
C ASP A 453 -25.35 49.36 42.47
N GLU A 454 -25.53 48.42 41.52
CA GLU A 454 -25.53 48.67 40.07
C GLU A 454 -26.93 48.46 39.46
N GLU A 455 -27.98 48.44 40.29
CA GLU A 455 -29.38 48.24 39.89
C GLU A 455 -30.21 49.52 40.14
N ASP A 456 -30.11 50.46 39.20
CA ASP A 456 -31.20 51.31 38.65
C ASP A 456 -30.64 52.21 37.51
#